data_AF-A0A424XYD9-F1
#
_entry.id   AF-A0A424XYD9-F1
#
_cell.length_a   1.000
_cell.length_b   1.000
_cell.length_c   1.000
_cell.angle_alpha   90.00
_cell.angle_beta   90.00
_cell.angle_gamma   90.00
#
_symmetry.space_group_name_H-M   'P 1'
#
loop_
_entity.id
_entity.type
_entity.pdbx_description
1 polymer ?
#
loop_
_entity_poly.entity_id
_entity_poly.type
_entity_poly.pdbx_seq_one_letter_code
_entity_poly.pdbx_strand_id
1 'polypeptide(L)' 'MKIIYWILLIAVLAMTLVAQILTEPYYWWENILGYFAIFGFVGCLLLMFVAKLLGHIMVSQKPDYYKEDVDA' A
#
# COMPACT_ATOMS: atom_id res chain seq x y z
N MET A 1 -14.51 1.94 17.04
CA MET A 1 -14.12 1.40 15.72
C MET A 1 -12.81 1.94 15.15
N LYS A 2 -12.32 3.14 15.52
CA LYS A 2 -11.04 3.67 14.97
C LYS A 2 -9.78 3.19 15.71
N ILE A 3 -9.91 2.91 17.00
CA ILE A 3 -8.82 2.48 17.88
C ILE A 3 -8.26 1.11 17.49
N ILE A 4 -9.10 0.18 17.03
CA ILE A 4 -8.65 -1.15 16.58
C ILE A 4 -7.66 -1.05 15.43
N TYR A 5 -7.90 -0.18 14.44
CA TYR A 5 -6.97 0.00 13.32
C TYR A 5 -5.62 0.56 13.76
N TRP A 6 -5.62 1.47 14.74
CA TRP A 6 -4.39 1.99 15.34
C TRP A 6 -3.63 0.92 16.13
N ILE A 7 -4.34 0.09 16.90
CA ILE A 7 -3.73 -1.04 17.63
C ILE A 7 -3.13 -2.03 16.65
N LEU A 8 -3.82 -2.37 15.58
CA LEU A 8 -3.33 -3.30 14.55
C LEU A 8 -2.08 -2.75 13.86
N LEU A 9 -2.07 -1.46 13.53
CA LEU A 9 -0.91 -0.79 12.93
C LEU A 9 0.29 -0.82 13.87
N ILE A 10 0.09 -0.46 15.15
CA ILE A 10 1.16 -0.49 16.16
C ILE A 10 1.65 -1.92 16.37
N ALA A 11 0.77 -2.92 16.38
CA ALA A 11 1.13 -4.32 16.54
C ALA A 11 2.00 -4.84 15.38
N VAL A 12 1.64 -4.51 14.12
CA VAL A 12 2.45 -4.86 12.95
C VAL A 12 3.81 -4.16 13.00
N LEU A 13 3.85 -2.88 13.38
CA LEU A 13 5.09 -2.12 13.51
C LEU A 13 6.00 -2.73 14.58
N ALA A 14 5.46 -3.04 15.77
CA ALA A 14 6.20 -3.71 16.83
C ALA A 14 6.74 -5.08 16.39
N MET A 15 5.94 -5.88 15.67
CA MET A 15 6.36 -7.18 15.12
C MET A 15 7.53 -7.04 14.16
N THR A 16 7.51 -6.04 13.26
CA THR A 16 8.62 -5.79 12.33
C THR A 16 9.91 -5.37 13.05
N LEU A 17 9.81 -4.59 14.14
CA LEU A 17 10.97 -4.19 14.94
C LEU A 17 11.55 -5.37 15.72
N VAL A 18 10.71 -6.23 16.30
CA VAL A 18 11.16 -7.45 17.00
C VAL A 18 11.85 -8.40 16.04
N ALA A 19 11.29 -8.59 14.84
CA ALA A 19 11.93 -9.41 13.80
C ALA A 19 13.31 -8.87 13.42
N GLN A 20 13.47 -7.54 13.36
CA GLN A 20 14.76 -6.89 13.06
C GLN A 20 15.80 -7.06 14.17
N ILE A 21 15.38 -7.15 15.44
CA ILE A 21 16.29 -7.40 16.57
C ILE A 21 16.74 -8.86 16.63
N LEU A 22 15.87 -9.78 16.21
CA LEU A 22 16.16 -11.22 16.18
C LEU A 22 17.00 -11.65 14.96
N THR A 23 17.11 -10.78 13.95
CA THR A 23 17.91 -11.04 12.75
C THR A 23 19.27 -10.35 12.88
N GLU A 24 20.35 -11.13 12.79
CA GLU A 24 21.71 -10.60 12.72
C GLU A 24 21.85 -9.77 11.43
N PRO A 25 22.23 -8.48 11.49
CA PRO A 25 22.32 -7.63 10.31
C PRO A 25 23.46 -8.13 9.42
N TYR A 26 23.12 -8.64 8.23
CA TYR A 26 24.10 -9.11 7.25
C TYR A 26 24.55 -7.96 6.34
N TYR A 27 23.68 -6.97 6.11
CA TYR A 27 23.99 -5.80 5.31
C TYR A 27 23.93 -4.49 6.10
N TRP A 28 24.76 -3.53 5.70
CA TRP A 28 24.85 -2.18 6.29
C TRP A 28 23.52 -1.40 6.36
N TRP A 29 22.58 -1.65 5.44
CA TRP A 29 21.25 -1.02 5.45
C TRP A 29 20.27 -1.65 6.45
N GLU A 30 20.53 -2.86 6.93
CA GLU A 30 19.71 -3.55 7.95
C GLU A 30 19.97 -3.03 9.38
N ASN A 31 21.10 -2.32 9.57
CA ASN A 31 21.44 -1.64 10.82
C ASN A 31 20.49 -0.46 11.14
N ILE A 32 19.73 0.01 10.15
CA ILE A 32 18.77 1.10 10.35
C ILE A 32 17.49 0.52 10.95
N LEU A 33 17.30 0.73 12.26
CA LEU A 33 16.06 0.41 12.97
C LEU A 33 14.84 0.98 12.23
N GLY A 34 13.93 0.09 11.82
CA GLY A 34 12.70 0.46 11.11
C GLY A 34 12.81 0.49 9.58
N TYR A 35 13.95 0.14 8.98
CA TYR A 35 14.13 0.12 7.52
C TYR A 35 13.06 -0.70 6.81
N PHE A 36 12.81 -1.94 7.27
CA PHE A 36 11.82 -2.83 6.68
C PHE A 36 10.39 -2.30 6.80
N ALA A 37 10.05 -1.65 7.92
CA ALA A 37 8.74 -1.05 8.12
C ALA A 37 8.50 0.11 7.14
N ILE A 38 9.50 0.98 6.97
CA ILE A 38 9.44 2.10 6.02
C ILE A 38 9.35 1.56 4.58
N PHE A 39 10.17 0.57 4.23
CA PHE A 39 10.15 -0.04 2.90
C PHE A 39 8.79 -0.67 2.58
N GLY A 40 8.19 -1.41 3.52
CA GLY A 40 6.85 -1.98 3.36
C GLY A 40 5.76 -0.91 3.23
N PHE A 41 5.84 0.17 4.02
CA PHE A 41 4.91 1.29 3.94
C PHE A 41 5.00 2.02 2.60
N VAL A 42 6.23 2.34 2.16
CA VAL A 42 6.47 2.97 0.85
C VAL A 42 6.03 2.05 -0.28
N GLY A 43 6.33 0.76 -0.21
CA GLY A 43 5.87 -0.23 -1.20
C GLY A 43 4.34 -0.29 -1.29
N CYS A 44 3.64 -0.27 -0.16
CA CYS A 44 2.18 -0.23 -0.14
C CYS A 44 1.62 1.05 -0.79
N LEU A 45 2.19 2.22 -0.48
CA LEU A 45 1.81 3.48 -1.11
C LEU A 45 2.07 3.47 -2.62
N LEU A 46 3.22 2.94 -3.03
CA LEU A 46 3.61 2.83 -4.44
C LEU A 46 2.61 1.97 -5.20
N LEU A 47 2.23 0.80 -4.64
CA LEU A 47 1.18 -0.05 -5.21
C LEU A 47 -0.17 0.66 -5.32
N MET A 48 -0.59 1.38 -4.27
CA MET A 48 -1.83 2.16 -4.29
C MET A 48 -1.81 3.23 -5.40
N PHE A 49 -0.71 3.96 -5.54
CA PHE A 49 -0.55 4.96 -6.59
C PHE A 49 -0.53 4.35 -7.99
N VAL A 50 0.19 3.25 -8.19
CA VAL A 50 0.24 2.53 -9.47
C VAL A 50 -1.14 2.03 -9.85
N ALA A 51 -1.89 1.44 -8.91
CA ALA A 51 -3.26 0.99 -9.15
C ALA A 51 -4.18 2.16 -9.56
N LYS A 52 -4.04 3.32 -8.90
CA LYS A 52 -4.80 4.52 -9.24
C LYS A 52 -4.45 5.06 -10.62
N LEU A 53 -3.17 5.07 -10.98
CA LEU A 53 -2.69 5.49 -12.29
C LEU A 53 -3.18 4.56 -13.40
N LEU A 54 -3.06 3.25 -13.21
CA LEU A 54 -3.60 2.25 -14.14
C LEU A 54 -5.11 2.37 -14.28
N GLY A 55 -5.84 2.55 -13.18
CA GLY A 55 -7.29 2.78 -13.21
C GLY A 55 -7.66 4.02 -14.03
N HIS A 56 -6.92 5.12 -13.88
CA HIS A 56 -7.17 6.33 -14.65
C HIS A 56 -6.81 6.19 -16.14
N ILE A 57 -5.77 5.42 -16.48
CA ILE A 57 -5.35 5.23 -17.88
C ILE A 57 -6.23 4.20 -18.59
N MET A 58 -6.57 3.07 -17.95
CA MET A 58 -7.35 1.99 -18.58
C MET A 58 -8.86 2.11 -18.41
N VAL A 59 -9.36 2.63 -17.27
CA VAL A 59 -10.78 2.62 -16.88
C VAL A 59 -11.43 4.00 -17.07
N SER A 60 -10.87 4.83 -17.97
CA SER A 60 -11.50 6.09 -18.41
C SER A 60 -12.05 6.02 -19.84
N GLN A 61 -12.21 4.82 -20.40
CA GLN A 61 -13.17 4.68 -21.50
C GLN A 61 -14.57 4.79 -20.88
N LYS A 62 -15.24 5.93 -21.14
CA LYS A 62 -16.65 6.15 -20.81
C LYS A 62 -17.42 4.86 -21.09
N PRO A 63 -18.12 4.25 -20.11
CA PRO A 63 -19.15 3.30 -20.44
C PRO A 63 -20.24 4.10 -21.14
N ASP A 64 -20.23 4.10 -22.47
CA ASP A 64 -21.28 4.65 -23.31
C ASP A 64 -22.49 3.70 -23.22
N TYR A 65 -23.13 3.70 -22.05
CA TYR A 65 -24.20 2.76 -21.68
C TYR A 65 -25.60 3.33 -22.00
N TYR A 66 -25.67 4.59 -22.39
CA TYR A 66 -26.85 5.25 -22.93
C TYR A 66 -26.45 5.88 -24.26
N LYS A 67 -26.32 5.06 -25.30
CA LYS A 67 -26.59 5.56 -26.64
C LYS A 67 -28.08 5.74 -26.69
N GLU A 68 -28.46 7.00 -26.55
CA GLU A 68 -29.80 7.56 -26.70
C GLU A 68 -30.44 6.95 -27.95
N ASP A 69 -31.22 5.89 -27.77
CA ASP A 69 -32.22 5.39 -28.70
C ASP A 69 -33.48 6.26 -28.56
N VAL A 70 -33.28 7.56 -28.73
CA VAL A 70 -34.33 8.51 -29.12
C VAL A 70 -34.04 8.72 -30.60
N ASP A 71 -34.84 8.09 -31.47
CA ASP A 71 -35.06 8.40 -32.91
C ASP A 71 -35.24 7.11 -33.76
N ALA A 72 -36.45 6.53 -33.79
CA ALA A 72 -37.04 5.84 -34.97
C ALA A 72 -38.52 5.48 -34.73
#